data_AF-A0A3S1K9N1-F1
#
_entry.id   AF-A0A3S1K9N1-F1
#
_cell.length_a   1.000
_cell.length_b   1.000
_cell.length_c   1.000
_cell.angle_alpha   90.00
_cell.angle_beta   90.00
_cell.angle_gamma   90.00
#
_symmetry.space_group_name_H-M   'P 1'
#
loop_
_entity.id
_entity.type
_entity.pdbx_description
1 polymer ?
#
loop_
_entity_poly.entity_id
_entity_poly.type
_entity_poly.pdbx_seq_one_letter_code
_entity_poly.pdbx_strand_id
1 'polypeptide(L)'
;MDQLTYMIGIDLGTTSTKAVLYEKNGTVIASSNEGYPLYIPSFSAAEQNPEEIFNAVIKCVDQLMRQTKIQPESVMFVAFSSAMHSVIPIDSNGKPLMNCLTWADNRSVEWSEKLQKDLGGFDIYLRTGTPIHPMSPLAKLLWLRHDHPDIFNKAYKFISIKEYVFAKLFDGHYVVDYSIASGTGLMNLEQLNWDEEALKIAGITPDHLSVIVPTTHVMQGVSQKYADEMGLIPSTPFIIGAADGVLSNLGVGAIDQGVVAVTIGTSGAIRTVVDKPKTDPKGRIFCYALTDKHWVIGGAVNNGGVIFQWMRDEFASSEVETAKRLGISPYEMLTNIAEKVSPGSEGLLFHPYLAGERAPLWNPNARGSFFGLSLNHRKEHMIRAVLEGVIFNLYTVLLAMEEQIGLPQQIQATGGFARSPLWRQMMADIFDQKIVIPESHESSCLGAVVLGLYAMGEIDSFQIVKDMIGDTYEHIPNKQNSAIYKKLLPIYINISRKFEDEYAAIAKFQRHFSEIR
;
A
#
# COMPACT_ATOMS: atom_id res chain seq x y z
N MET A 1 18.72 36.97 3.57
CA MET A 1 17.59 36.08 3.89
C MET A 1 17.69 34.97 2.87
N ASP A 2 18.46 33.94 3.18
CA ASP A 2 18.56 32.79 2.29
C ASP A 2 17.20 32.10 2.31
N GLN A 3 16.55 32.04 1.15
CA GLN A 3 15.20 31.49 1.00
C GLN A 3 15.20 30.04 1.52
N LEU A 4 14.22 29.70 2.36
CA LEU A 4 13.91 28.32 2.68
C LEU A 4 13.59 27.62 1.35
N THR A 5 14.46 26.69 0.93
CA THR A 5 14.45 26.16 -0.45
C THR A 5 14.13 24.67 -0.48
N TYR A 6 14.37 23.95 0.62
CA TYR A 6 14.37 22.49 0.61
C TYR A 6 13.24 21.88 1.43
N MET A 7 12.71 20.76 0.94
CA MET A 7 11.66 19.97 1.58
C MET A 7 12.16 18.54 1.73
N ILE A 8 11.92 17.91 2.88
CA ILE A 8 12.26 16.49 3.08
C ILE A 8 10.98 15.68 3.09
N GLY A 9 10.86 14.71 2.18
CA GLY A 9 9.81 13.69 2.22
C GLY A 9 10.37 12.40 2.83
N ILE A 10 9.69 11.87 3.84
CA ILE A 10 10.05 10.59 4.49
C ILE A 10 8.96 9.56 4.19
N ASP A 11 9.34 8.35 3.80
CA ASP A 11 8.42 7.22 3.61
C ASP A 11 8.80 6.08 4.57
N LEU A 12 7.92 5.81 5.54
CA LEU A 12 8.04 4.68 6.48
C LEU A 12 7.45 3.42 5.83
N GLY A 13 8.23 2.77 4.98
CA GLY A 13 7.82 1.56 4.26
C GLY A 13 7.78 0.30 5.13
N THR A 14 7.44 -0.85 4.52
CA THR A 14 7.44 -2.15 5.24
C THR A 14 8.85 -2.76 5.35
N THR A 15 9.78 -2.44 4.46
CA THR A 15 11.13 -3.04 4.44
C THR A 15 12.23 -2.05 4.73
N SER A 16 11.95 -0.76 4.57
CA SER A 16 12.92 0.31 4.77
C SER A 16 12.24 1.65 4.95
N THR A 17 12.93 2.56 5.62
CA THR A 17 12.60 3.98 5.63
C THR A 17 13.39 4.65 4.53
N LYS A 18 12.74 5.49 3.74
CA LYS A 18 13.40 6.34 2.75
C LYS A 18 13.21 7.79 3.11
N ALA A 19 14.22 8.61 2.84
CA ALA A 19 14.08 10.05 2.88
C ALA A 19 14.60 10.64 1.56
N VAL A 20 13.90 11.66 1.05
CA VAL A 20 14.25 12.35 -0.19
C VAL A 20 14.25 13.84 0.07
N LEU A 21 15.35 14.51 -0.28
CA LEU A 21 15.48 15.96 -0.25
C LEU A 21 15.07 16.51 -1.62
N TYR A 22 14.11 17.43 -1.61
CA TYR A 22 13.60 18.11 -2.78
C TYR A 22 13.92 19.61 -2.71
N GLU A 23 14.17 20.22 -3.85
CA GLU A 23 13.93 21.66 -4.02
C GLU A 23 12.43 21.95 -4.05
N LYS A 24 12.05 23.21 -3.79
CA LYS A 24 10.65 23.68 -3.84
C LYS A 24 9.91 23.36 -5.16
N ASN A 25 10.64 23.23 -6.27
CA ASN A 25 10.09 22.88 -7.59
C ASN A 25 9.88 21.36 -7.79
N GLY A 26 10.14 20.52 -6.79
CA GLY A 26 10.03 19.06 -6.87
C GLY A 26 11.28 18.34 -7.40
N THR A 27 12.36 19.05 -7.71
CA THR A 27 13.63 18.44 -8.15
C THR A 27 14.26 17.66 -6.99
N VAL A 28 14.58 16.39 -7.24
CA VAL A 28 15.28 15.53 -6.28
C VAL A 28 16.76 15.93 -6.22
N ILE A 29 17.24 16.31 -5.02
CA ILE A 29 18.64 16.64 -4.77
C ILE A 29 19.43 15.44 -4.26
N ALA A 30 18.84 14.70 -3.32
CA ALA A 30 19.45 13.52 -2.72
C ALA A 30 18.38 12.60 -2.15
N SER A 31 18.72 11.32 -1.98
CA SER A 31 17.89 10.33 -1.30
C SER A 31 18.75 9.46 -0.40
N SER A 32 18.17 8.98 0.70
CA SER A 32 18.74 7.98 1.60
C SER A 32 17.72 6.89 1.86
N ASN A 33 18.19 5.70 2.22
CA ASN A 33 17.35 4.52 2.42
C ASN A 33 17.99 3.62 3.47
N GLU A 34 17.24 3.32 4.53
CA GLU A 34 17.70 2.44 5.61
C GLU A 34 16.73 1.28 5.82
N GLY A 35 17.27 0.07 5.62
CA GLY A 35 16.50 -1.18 5.71
C GLY A 35 16.37 -1.69 7.14
N TYR A 36 15.28 -2.42 7.38
CA TYR A 36 15.05 -3.16 8.62
C TYR A 36 14.39 -4.50 8.31
N PRO A 37 14.62 -5.52 9.16
CA PRO A 37 14.02 -6.83 8.96
C PRO A 37 12.51 -6.82 9.20
N LEU A 38 11.80 -7.67 8.45
CA LEU A 38 10.48 -8.14 8.82
C LEU A 38 10.63 -9.42 9.64
N TYR A 39 10.16 -9.41 10.88
CA TYR A 39 10.17 -10.59 11.74
C TYR A 39 8.97 -11.47 11.46
N ILE A 40 9.21 -12.75 11.19
CA ILE A 40 8.18 -13.75 10.90
C ILE A 40 8.30 -14.86 11.95
N PRO A 41 7.86 -14.63 13.21
CA PRO A 41 8.01 -15.61 14.29
C PRO A 41 7.12 -16.84 14.11
N SER A 42 6.09 -16.75 13.26
CA SER A 42 5.23 -17.87 12.85
C SER A 42 4.68 -17.59 11.45
N PHE A 43 4.09 -18.61 10.81
CA PHE A 43 3.51 -18.49 9.46
C PHE A 43 2.48 -17.36 9.31
N SER A 44 1.74 -17.03 10.38
CA SER A 44 0.71 -16.00 10.38
C SER A 44 1.19 -14.64 10.92
N ALA A 45 2.42 -14.54 11.42
CA ALA A 45 2.93 -13.32 12.05
C ALA A 45 3.85 -12.53 11.12
N ALA A 46 3.69 -11.21 11.12
CA ALA A 46 4.56 -10.29 10.39
C ALA A 46 4.77 -9.03 11.23
N GLU A 47 5.90 -8.97 11.91
CA GLU A 47 6.22 -7.99 12.93
C GLU A 47 7.42 -7.11 12.54
N GLN A 48 7.44 -5.88 13.04
CA GLN A 48 8.61 -4.99 12.97
C GLN A 48 8.98 -4.48 14.35
N ASN A 49 10.28 -4.25 14.59
CA ASN A 49 10.71 -3.58 15.80
C ASN A 49 10.52 -2.05 15.62
N PRO A 50 9.63 -1.39 16.39
CA PRO A 50 9.36 0.03 16.21
C PRO A 50 10.57 0.93 16.50
N GLU A 51 11.51 0.49 17.35
CA GLU A 51 12.73 1.24 17.63
C GLU A 51 13.71 1.20 16.45
N GLU A 52 13.76 0.10 15.70
CA GLU A 52 14.60 0.01 14.49
C GLU A 52 14.12 0.97 13.41
N ILE A 53 12.80 1.08 13.23
CA ILE A 53 12.18 2.02 12.29
C ILE A 53 12.45 3.46 12.73
N PHE A 54 12.27 3.77 14.02
CA PHE A 54 12.58 5.09 14.55
C PHE A 54 14.05 5.48 14.29
N ASN A 55 14.99 4.58 14.59
CA ASN A 55 16.40 4.82 14.32
C ASN A 55 16.71 4.95 12.82
N ALA A 56 15.99 4.23 11.95
CA ALA A 56 16.11 4.37 10.50
C ALA A 56 15.67 5.76 10.02
N VAL A 57 14.62 6.35 10.61
CA VAL A 57 14.21 7.74 10.32
C VAL A 57 15.34 8.71 10.62
N ILE A 58 15.90 8.65 11.83
CA ILE A 58 16.99 9.54 12.25
C ILE A 58 18.18 9.40 11.31
N LYS A 59 18.61 8.16 11.01
CA LYS A 59 19.73 7.88 10.11
C LYS A 59 19.51 8.39 8.69
N CYS A 60 18.31 8.18 8.13
CA CYS A 60 18.00 8.64 6.79
C CYS A 60 18.14 10.16 6.67
N VAL A 61 17.62 10.91 7.66
CA VAL A 61 17.71 12.37 7.65
C VAL A 61 19.15 12.85 7.87
N ASP A 62 19.87 12.27 8.85
CA ASP A 62 21.29 12.57 9.09
C ASP A 62 22.14 12.36 7.82
N GLN A 63 21.94 11.23 7.13
CA GLN A 63 22.64 10.94 5.88
C GLN A 63 22.37 11.96 4.79
N LEU A 64 21.11 12.38 4.61
CA LEU A 64 20.75 13.43 3.65
C LEU A 64 21.45 14.75 3.98
N MET A 65 21.39 15.18 5.24
CA MET A 65 21.98 16.44 5.68
C MET A 65 23.51 16.41 5.52
N ARG A 66 24.18 15.30 5.85
CA ARG A 66 25.63 15.13 5.67
C ARG A 66 26.04 15.06 4.21
N GLN A 67 25.28 14.36 3.37
CA GLN A 67 25.57 14.19 1.95
C GLN A 67 25.49 15.53 1.22
N THR A 68 24.45 16.30 1.51
CA THR A 68 24.15 17.54 0.78
C THR A 68 24.82 18.76 1.38
N LYS A 69 25.14 18.74 2.68
CA LYS A 69 25.77 19.83 3.44
C LYS A 69 24.97 21.15 3.35
N ILE A 70 23.66 21.06 3.14
CA ILE A 70 22.78 22.23 3.19
C ILE A 70 22.73 22.77 4.62
N GLN A 71 22.42 24.06 4.76
CA GLN A 71 22.21 24.64 6.09
C GLN A 71 20.90 24.11 6.67
N PRO A 72 20.86 23.65 7.94
CA PRO A 72 19.63 23.19 8.59
C PRO A 72 18.47 24.19 8.50
N GLU A 73 18.78 25.50 8.56
CA GLU A 73 17.83 26.60 8.45
C GLU A 73 17.22 26.75 7.06
N SER A 74 17.72 26.04 6.05
CA SER A 74 17.19 26.07 4.68
C SER A 74 16.12 25.00 4.42
N VAL A 75 15.89 24.09 5.39
CA VAL A 75 14.84 23.07 5.35
C VAL A 75 13.51 23.71 5.75
N MET A 76 12.60 23.86 4.78
CA MET A 76 11.25 24.39 4.96
C MET A 76 10.43 23.53 5.93
N PHE A 77 10.46 22.22 5.75
CA PHE A 77 9.75 21.23 6.56
C PHE A 77 10.21 19.80 6.25
N VAL A 78 9.82 18.88 7.13
CA VAL A 78 9.88 17.43 6.94
C VAL A 78 8.45 16.89 6.88
N ALA A 79 8.07 16.14 5.85
CA ALA A 79 6.74 15.58 5.68
C ALA A 79 6.75 14.06 5.61
N PHE A 80 5.78 13.41 6.25
CA PHE A 80 5.76 11.96 6.40
C PHE A 80 4.72 11.25 5.52
N SER A 81 5.16 10.16 4.93
CA SER A 81 4.40 9.05 4.39
C SER A 81 4.64 7.82 5.27
N SER A 82 3.64 6.97 5.45
CA SER A 82 3.82 5.76 6.25
C SER A 82 2.91 4.62 5.82
N ALA A 83 3.45 3.40 5.93
CA ALA A 83 2.71 2.17 5.81
C ALA A 83 1.51 2.14 6.78
N MET A 84 0.36 1.75 6.24
CA MET A 84 -0.90 1.69 6.97
C MET A 84 -1.03 0.45 7.86
N HIS A 85 -2.07 0.48 8.70
CA HIS A 85 -2.63 -0.68 9.39
C HIS A 85 -1.71 -1.33 10.44
N SER A 86 -0.62 -0.66 10.84
CA SER A 86 0.20 -1.12 11.95
C SER A 86 -0.51 -0.95 13.30
N VAL A 87 -0.24 -1.85 14.25
CA VAL A 87 -0.70 -1.72 15.64
C VAL A 87 0.45 -2.02 16.60
N ILE A 88 0.67 -1.11 17.54
CA ILE A 88 1.64 -1.20 18.62
C ILE A 88 0.89 -0.91 19.93
N PRO A 89 0.67 -1.91 20.80
CA PRO A 89 0.23 -1.63 22.16
C PRO A 89 1.42 -1.08 22.96
N ILE A 90 1.21 0.07 23.61
CA ILE A 90 2.23 0.73 24.45
C ILE A 90 1.76 0.83 25.90
N ASP A 91 2.69 0.82 26.84
CA ASP A 91 2.41 1.09 28.26
C ASP A 91 2.29 2.60 28.55
N SER A 92 1.99 2.94 29.81
CA SER A 92 1.87 4.34 30.25
C SER A 92 3.18 5.15 30.18
N ASN A 93 4.32 4.48 30.00
CA ASN A 93 5.63 5.12 29.82
C ASN A 93 6.01 5.24 28.34
N GLY A 94 5.11 4.89 27.41
CA GLY A 94 5.36 4.89 25.97
C GLY A 94 6.25 3.74 25.50
N LYS A 95 6.46 2.70 26.32
CA LYS A 95 7.23 1.53 25.92
C LYS A 95 6.34 0.54 25.16
N PRO A 96 6.76 0.03 24.00
CA PRO A 96 6.06 -1.05 23.31
C PRO A 96 5.95 -2.29 24.20
N LEU A 97 4.73 -2.82 24.33
CA LEU A 97 4.44 -4.08 25.03
C LEU A 97 4.71 -5.31 24.16
N MET A 98 4.80 -5.12 22.85
CA MET A 98 5.23 -6.09 21.85
C MET A 98 5.72 -5.36 20.59
N ASN A 99 6.20 -6.11 19.60
CA ASN A 99 6.56 -5.57 18.29
C ASN A 99 5.36 -4.97 17.54
N CYS A 100 5.65 -4.16 16.53
CA CYS A 100 4.66 -3.59 15.63
C CYS A 100 4.01 -4.68 14.76
N LEU A 101 2.69 -4.85 14.89
CA LEU A 101 1.88 -5.76 14.08
C LEU A 101 1.62 -5.14 12.70
N THR A 102 2.34 -5.56 11.66
CA THR A 102 2.22 -4.95 10.32
C THR A 102 0.92 -5.32 9.60
N TRP A 103 0.59 -4.64 8.51
CA TRP A 103 -0.56 -4.98 7.66
C TRP A 103 -0.55 -6.44 7.13
N ALA A 104 0.63 -7.06 7.05
CA ALA A 104 0.80 -8.44 6.58
C ALA A 104 0.58 -9.49 7.69
N ASP A 105 0.36 -9.06 8.93
CA ASP A 105 0.06 -9.96 10.05
C ASP A 105 -1.36 -10.53 9.92
N ASN A 106 -1.46 -11.86 9.95
CA ASN A 106 -2.67 -12.63 9.73
C ASN A 106 -3.16 -13.35 11.00
N ARG A 107 -2.60 -13.05 12.19
CA ARG A 107 -3.05 -13.72 13.42
C ARG A 107 -4.50 -13.43 13.78
N SER A 108 -5.05 -12.32 13.29
CA SER A 108 -6.45 -11.92 13.48
C SER A 108 -7.43 -12.49 12.44
N VAL A 109 -7.04 -13.49 11.62
CA VAL A 109 -7.92 -14.06 10.58
C VAL A 109 -9.25 -14.56 11.15
N GLU A 110 -9.23 -15.37 12.21
CA GLU A 110 -10.47 -15.89 12.83
C GLU A 110 -11.37 -14.77 13.35
N TRP A 111 -10.76 -13.73 13.94
CA TRP A 111 -11.48 -12.57 14.43
C TRP A 111 -12.06 -11.70 13.31
N SER A 112 -11.38 -11.59 12.17
CA SER A 112 -11.92 -10.91 11.00
C SER A 112 -13.11 -11.67 10.38
N GLU A 113 -13.06 -13.00 10.34
CA GLU A 113 -14.18 -13.84 9.88
C GLU A 113 -15.38 -13.72 10.81
N LYS A 114 -15.14 -13.73 12.13
CA LYS A 114 -16.18 -13.52 13.15
C LYS A 114 -16.77 -12.11 13.09
N LEU A 115 -15.93 -11.10 12.87
CA LEU A 115 -16.38 -9.72 12.68
C LEU A 115 -17.32 -9.59 11.48
N GLN A 116 -16.95 -10.22 10.36
CA GLN A 116 -17.74 -10.22 9.13
C GLN A 116 -19.09 -10.95 9.30
N LYS A 117 -19.12 -12.08 10.01
CA LYS A 117 -20.31 -12.96 10.12
C LYS A 117 -21.25 -12.58 11.26
N ASP A 118 -20.69 -12.24 12.41
CA ASP A 118 -21.43 -12.25 13.69
C ASP A 118 -21.49 -10.89 14.40
N LEU A 119 -20.58 -9.97 14.07
CA LEU A 119 -20.42 -8.70 14.82
C LEU A 119 -20.71 -7.44 13.99
N GLY A 120 -21.45 -7.58 12.89
CA GLY A 120 -21.86 -6.42 12.07
C GLY A 120 -20.71 -5.75 11.31
N GLY A 121 -19.64 -6.48 10.97
CA GLY A 121 -18.47 -5.94 10.29
C GLY A 121 -18.78 -5.18 9.00
N PHE A 122 -19.78 -5.62 8.23
CA PHE A 122 -20.16 -4.93 7.00
C PHE A 122 -20.72 -3.51 7.25
N ASP A 123 -21.52 -3.32 8.31
CA ASP A 123 -22.04 -2.00 8.66
C ASP A 123 -20.93 -1.07 9.16
N ILE A 124 -19.94 -1.62 9.88
CA ILE A 124 -18.72 -0.88 10.25
C ILE A 124 -17.95 -0.47 9.00
N TYR A 125 -17.77 -1.38 8.03
CA TYR A 125 -17.13 -1.04 6.76
C TYR A 125 -17.85 0.12 6.05
N LEU A 126 -19.17 0.13 6.02
CA LEU A 126 -19.93 1.20 5.36
C LEU A 126 -19.68 2.58 5.99
N ARG A 127 -19.43 2.63 7.31
CA ARG A 127 -19.15 3.88 8.05
C ARG A 127 -17.67 4.28 8.10
N THR A 128 -16.77 3.30 8.02
CA THR A 128 -15.32 3.49 8.24
C THR A 128 -14.47 3.32 6.98
N GLY A 129 -15.02 2.76 5.91
CA GLY A 129 -14.34 2.53 4.64
C GLY A 129 -13.20 1.51 4.66
N THR A 130 -12.91 0.89 5.82
CA THR A 130 -11.86 -0.13 5.94
C THR A 130 -12.45 -1.53 5.74
N PRO A 131 -12.03 -2.28 4.71
CA PRO A 131 -12.52 -3.64 4.47
C PRO A 131 -12.24 -4.57 5.65
N ILE A 132 -13.17 -5.50 5.89
CA ILE A 132 -13.05 -6.47 6.99
C ILE A 132 -12.03 -7.53 6.60
N HIS A 133 -10.82 -7.36 7.12
CA HIS A 133 -9.66 -8.16 6.80
C HIS A 133 -8.69 -8.17 8.00
N PRO A 134 -7.91 -9.25 8.22
CA PRO A 134 -6.95 -9.34 9.34
C PRO A 134 -5.91 -8.21 9.38
N MET A 135 -5.62 -7.58 8.23
CA MET A 135 -4.72 -6.44 8.16
C MET A 135 -5.16 -5.28 9.07
N SER A 136 -6.48 -5.10 9.25
CA SER A 136 -7.06 -3.91 9.90
C SER A 136 -6.74 -3.88 11.40
N PRO A 137 -6.44 -2.69 11.95
CA PRO A 137 -6.33 -2.48 13.40
C PRO A 137 -7.54 -2.98 14.19
N LEU A 138 -8.78 -2.77 13.71
CA LEU A 138 -9.98 -3.32 14.35
C LEU A 138 -9.90 -4.85 14.57
N ALA A 139 -9.54 -5.61 13.54
CA ALA A 139 -9.39 -7.07 13.66
C ALA A 139 -8.25 -7.46 14.62
N LYS A 140 -7.13 -6.73 14.59
CA LYS A 140 -5.99 -6.96 15.49
C LYS A 140 -6.31 -6.65 16.95
N LEU A 141 -7.12 -5.64 17.22
CA LEU A 141 -7.58 -5.33 18.58
C LEU A 141 -8.49 -6.42 19.14
N LEU A 142 -9.38 -6.99 18.31
CA LEU A 142 -10.18 -8.16 18.71
C LEU A 142 -9.28 -9.35 19.07
N TRP A 143 -8.28 -9.62 18.23
CA TRP A 143 -7.29 -10.66 18.51
C TRP A 143 -6.50 -10.40 19.79
N LEU A 144 -5.97 -9.19 20.00
CA LEU A 144 -5.26 -8.82 21.22
C LEU A 144 -6.16 -8.99 22.46
N ARG A 145 -7.41 -8.54 22.39
CA ARG A 145 -8.36 -8.60 23.49
C ARG A 145 -8.63 -10.02 23.96
N HIS A 146 -8.77 -10.95 23.02
CA HIS A 146 -9.24 -12.29 23.32
C HIS A 146 -8.10 -13.31 23.45
N ASP A 147 -7.05 -13.18 22.65
CA ASP A 147 -5.96 -14.17 22.58
C ASP A 147 -4.74 -13.71 23.40
N HIS A 148 -4.58 -12.40 23.61
CA HIS A 148 -3.51 -11.80 24.41
C HIS A 148 -4.02 -10.80 25.47
N PRO A 149 -4.98 -11.20 26.34
CA PRO A 149 -5.62 -10.29 27.29
C PRO A 149 -4.63 -9.62 28.25
N ASP A 150 -3.51 -10.28 28.59
CA ASP A 150 -2.47 -9.69 29.45
C ASP A 150 -1.78 -8.48 28.83
N ILE A 151 -1.60 -8.48 27.50
CA ILE A 151 -1.03 -7.33 26.77
C ILE A 151 -2.11 -6.26 26.61
N PHE A 152 -3.31 -6.67 26.18
CA PHE A 152 -4.42 -5.76 25.94
C PHE A 152 -4.78 -4.95 27.19
N ASN A 153 -4.90 -5.60 28.35
CA ASN A 153 -5.26 -4.95 29.60
C ASN A 153 -4.15 -4.06 30.18
N LYS A 154 -2.89 -4.27 29.78
CA LYS A 154 -1.75 -3.42 30.17
C LYS A 154 -1.54 -2.23 29.23
N ALA A 155 -2.11 -2.28 28.03
CA ALA A 155 -1.93 -1.25 27.03
C ALA A 155 -2.60 0.05 27.50
N TYR A 156 -1.79 1.10 27.60
CA TYR A 156 -2.28 2.47 27.80
C TYR A 156 -2.87 3.00 26.49
N LYS A 157 -2.20 2.75 25.36
CA LYS A 157 -2.68 3.10 24.01
C LYS A 157 -2.34 2.04 22.98
N PHE A 158 -3.11 2.03 21.89
CA PHE A 158 -2.83 1.29 20.67
C PHE A 158 -2.57 2.29 19.54
N ILE A 159 -1.35 2.28 19.00
CA ILE A 159 -0.88 3.29 18.05
C ILE A 159 -0.27 2.65 16.80
N SER A 160 -0.19 3.37 15.70
CA SER A 160 0.57 2.98 14.50
C SER A 160 2.07 3.27 14.64
N ILE A 161 2.85 2.80 13.68
CA ILE A 161 4.29 3.11 13.61
C ILE A 161 4.57 4.60 13.41
N LYS A 162 3.71 5.33 12.68
CA LYS A 162 3.90 6.78 12.50
C LYS A 162 3.65 7.52 13.81
N GLU A 163 2.59 7.17 14.52
CA GLU A 163 2.32 7.71 15.86
C GLU A 163 3.47 7.43 16.83
N TYR A 164 4.09 6.24 16.77
CA TYR A 164 5.28 5.94 17.59
C TYR A 164 6.46 6.86 17.28
N VAL A 165 6.76 7.10 16.00
CA VAL A 165 7.83 8.02 15.59
C VAL A 165 7.54 9.45 16.05
N PHE A 166 6.32 9.94 15.83
CA PHE A 166 5.93 11.30 16.25
C PHE A 166 5.95 11.45 17.78
N ALA A 167 5.44 10.48 18.53
CA ALA A 167 5.49 10.52 19.99
C ALA A 167 6.93 10.55 20.53
N LYS A 168 7.87 9.86 19.87
CA LYS A 168 9.30 9.94 20.23
C LYS A 168 9.90 11.31 19.91
N LEU A 169 9.60 11.87 18.75
CA LEU A 169 10.13 13.17 18.32
C LEU A 169 9.59 14.36 19.14
N PHE A 170 8.35 14.23 19.62
CA PHE A 170 7.58 15.30 20.28
C PHE A 170 7.13 14.88 21.69
N ASP A 171 8.02 14.31 22.50
CA ASP A 171 7.83 14.13 23.95
C ASP A 171 6.49 13.51 24.40
N GLY A 172 6.04 12.46 23.71
CA GLY A 172 4.84 11.70 24.07
C GLY A 172 3.51 12.29 23.58
N HIS A 173 3.53 13.24 22.65
CA HIS A 173 2.30 13.72 22.00
C HIS A 173 1.81 12.69 20.97
N TYR A 174 0.75 11.97 21.33
CA TYR A 174 0.14 10.93 20.49
C TYR A 174 -0.95 11.52 19.60
N VAL A 175 -0.63 11.73 18.32
CA VAL A 175 -1.54 12.22 17.29
C VAL A 175 -1.55 11.29 16.08
N VAL A 176 -2.73 11.08 15.51
CA VAL A 176 -2.94 10.29 14.29
C VAL A 176 -3.64 11.13 13.25
N ASP A 177 -3.18 11.11 12.02
CA ASP A 177 -3.80 11.86 10.94
C ASP A 177 -5.05 11.17 10.39
N TYR A 178 -5.94 11.92 9.72
CA TYR A 178 -7.14 11.37 9.08
C TYR A 178 -6.85 10.18 8.14
N SER A 179 -5.71 10.15 7.45
CA SER A 179 -5.38 9.08 6.51
C SER A 179 -5.11 7.76 7.23
N ILE A 180 -4.21 7.75 8.21
CA ILE A 180 -3.93 6.55 9.00
C ILE A 180 -5.16 6.14 9.82
N ALA A 181 -5.85 7.10 10.45
CA ALA A 181 -7.04 6.84 11.25
C ALA A 181 -8.18 6.22 10.42
N SER A 182 -8.43 6.72 9.21
CA SER A 182 -9.43 6.14 8.29
C SER A 182 -9.10 4.71 7.84
N GLY A 183 -7.83 4.31 7.90
CA GLY A 183 -7.36 2.94 7.65
C GLY A 183 -7.45 2.00 8.85
N THR A 184 -7.99 2.42 9.99
CA THR A 184 -8.03 1.58 11.20
C THR A 184 -9.23 0.63 11.25
N GLY A 185 -10.31 0.98 10.56
CA GLY A 185 -11.65 0.42 10.81
C GLY A 185 -12.30 0.93 12.10
N LEU A 186 -11.74 1.97 12.74
CA LEU A 186 -12.23 2.57 13.98
C LEU A 186 -12.70 4.01 13.81
N MET A 187 -12.34 4.69 12.71
CA MET A 187 -12.72 6.08 12.45
C MET A 187 -13.95 6.13 11.54
N ASN A 188 -14.95 6.90 11.94
CA ASN A 188 -16.10 7.22 11.11
C ASN A 188 -15.73 8.29 10.07
N LEU A 189 -15.99 8.00 8.79
CA LEU A 189 -15.56 8.86 7.67
C LEU A 189 -16.31 10.19 7.61
N GLU A 190 -17.60 10.21 8.00
CA GLU A 190 -18.42 11.42 7.94
C GLU A 190 -18.15 12.36 9.12
N GLN A 191 -17.98 11.78 10.31
CA GLN A 191 -17.76 12.55 11.54
C GLN A 191 -16.30 12.97 11.72
N LEU A 192 -15.38 12.37 10.97
CA LEU A 192 -13.93 12.50 11.13
C LEU A 192 -13.47 12.25 12.58
N ASN A 193 -14.15 11.34 13.27
CA ASN A 193 -13.90 10.97 14.66
C ASN A 193 -14.04 9.45 14.86
N TRP A 194 -13.64 8.94 16.02
CA TRP A 194 -13.78 7.52 16.33
C TRP A 194 -15.24 7.05 16.34
N ASP A 195 -15.52 5.93 15.69
CA ASP A 195 -16.83 5.28 15.60
C ASP A 195 -17.16 4.52 16.89
N GLU A 196 -18.20 4.94 17.61
CA GLU A 196 -18.53 4.41 18.93
C GLU A 196 -18.80 2.89 18.94
N GLU A 197 -19.45 2.37 17.90
CA GLU A 197 -19.76 0.94 17.81
C GLU A 197 -18.50 0.12 17.49
N ALA A 198 -17.65 0.61 16.58
CA ALA A 198 -16.37 -0.04 16.30
C ALA A 198 -15.48 -0.11 17.56
N LEU A 199 -15.41 0.98 18.35
CA LEU A 199 -14.67 1.00 19.61
C LEU A 199 -15.25 0.01 20.64
N LYS A 200 -16.58 -0.04 20.76
CA LYS A 200 -17.28 -0.97 21.66
C LYS A 200 -16.97 -2.43 21.31
N ILE A 201 -16.96 -2.76 20.01
CA ILE A 201 -16.60 -4.09 19.50
C ILE A 201 -15.14 -4.40 19.82
N ALA A 202 -14.23 -3.48 19.51
CA ALA A 202 -12.81 -3.61 19.82
C ALA A 202 -12.53 -3.71 21.34
N GLY A 203 -13.46 -3.24 22.18
CA GLY A 203 -13.34 -3.29 23.64
C GLY A 203 -12.46 -2.19 24.22
N ILE A 204 -12.38 -1.05 23.52
CA ILE A 204 -11.57 0.11 23.91
C ILE A 204 -12.42 1.37 23.97
N THR A 205 -11.84 2.43 24.49
CA THR A 205 -12.40 3.80 24.52
C THR A 205 -11.48 4.74 23.73
N PRO A 206 -11.93 5.95 23.36
CA PRO A 206 -11.08 6.94 22.68
C PRO A 206 -9.76 7.24 23.42
N ASP A 207 -9.74 7.13 24.75
CA ASP A 207 -8.54 7.38 25.56
C ASP A 207 -7.41 6.38 25.30
N HIS A 208 -7.74 5.18 24.79
CA HIS A 208 -6.76 4.17 24.38
C HIS A 208 -6.19 4.43 22.96
N LEU A 209 -6.60 5.50 22.28
CA LEU A 209 -6.14 5.87 20.94
C LEU A 209 -5.46 7.24 20.95
N SER A 210 -4.82 7.59 19.85
CA SER A 210 -4.26 8.93 19.62
C SER A 210 -5.35 9.95 19.29
N VAL A 211 -5.04 11.23 19.47
CA VAL A 211 -5.93 12.31 19.06
C VAL A 211 -5.90 12.41 17.54
N ILE A 212 -7.08 12.44 16.90
CA ILE A 212 -7.18 12.58 15.45
C ILE A 212 -6.89 14.03 15.05
N VAL A 213 -6.05 14.22 14.04
CA VAL A 213 -5.69 15.52 13.47
C VAL A 213 -5.78 15.50 11.94
N PRO A 214 -5.87 16.67 11.27
CA PRO A 214 -5.73 16.74 9.82
C PRO A 214 -4.39 16.21 9.33
N THR A 215 -4.36 15.68 8.09
CA THR A 215 -3.11 15.24 7.42
C THR A 215 -2.11 16.39 7.21
N THR A 216 -2.60 17.63 7.24
CA THR A 216 -1.82 18.87 7.17
C THR A 216 -1.35 19.38 8.54
N HIS A 217 -1.59 18.64 9.62
CA HIS A 217 -1.18 19.08 10.96
C HIS A 217 0.34 19.26 11.05
N VAL A 218 0.77 20.43 11.52
CA VAL A 218 2.17 20.82 11.65
C VAL A 218 2.59 20.74 13.11
N MET A 219 3.64 19.99 13.39
CA MET A 219 4.29 19.92 14.68
C MET A 219 5.66 20.60 14.61
N GLN A 220 6.02 21.30 15.68
CA GLN A 220 7.31 21.99 15.82
C GLN A 220 7.84 21.78 17.24
N GLY A 221 9.12 22.05 17.46
CA GLY A 221 9.77 21.80 18.74
C GLY A 221 10.14 20.33 18.90
N VAL A 222 10.77 19.75 17.87
CA VAL A 222 11.39 18.42 17.99
C VAL A 222 12.46 18.50 19.09
N SER A 223 12.61 17.43 19.87
CA SER A 223 13.57 17.42 20.97
C SER A 223 14.99 17.78 20.47
N GLN A 224 15.73 18.58 21.24
CA GLN A 224 17.08 19.04 20.84
C GLN A 224 17.99 17.87 20.46
N LYS A 225 17.91 16.77 21.22
CA LYS A 225 18.64 15.54 20.95
C LYS A 225 18.41 15.03 19.53
N TYR A 226 17.14 14.90 19.12
CA TYR A 226 16.82 14.35 17.80
C TYR A 226 17.04 15.36 16.68
N ALA A 227 16.89 16.67 16.95
CA ALA A 227 17.29 17.72 16.02
C ALA A 227 18.79 17.59 15.67
N ASP A 228 19.65 17.48 16.69
CA ASP A 228 21.10 17.35 16.54
C ASP A 228 21.48 16.05 15.81
N GLU A 229 20.85 14.92 16.18
CA GLU A 229 21.09 13.61 15.54
C GLU A 229 20.68 13.59 14.06
N MET A 230 19.65 14.35 13.67
CA MET A 230 19.21 14.46 12.27
C MET A 230 19.94 15.56 11.47
N GLY A 231 20.68 16.44 12.14
CA GLY A 231 21.26 17.65 11.52
C GLY A 231 20.21 18.71 11.17
N LEU A 232 19.14 18.81 11.93
CA LEU A 232 18.06 19.81 11.79
C LEU A 232 18.09 20.82 12.94
N ILE A 233 17.26 21.87 12.87
CA ILE A 233 17.01 22.77 13.99
C ILE A 233 15.72 22.36 14.74
N PRO A 234 15.62 22.58 16.07
CA PRO A 234 14.42 22.23 16.83
C PRO A 234 13.12 22.87 16.32
N SER A 235 13.23 24.03 15.66
CA SER A 235 12.09 24.74 15.06
C SER A 235 11.71 24.26 13.66
N THR A 236 12.42 23.29 13.07
CA THR A 236 12.04 22.73 11.76
C THR A 236 10.61 22.17 11.84
N PRO A 237 9.68 22.59 10.96
CA PRO A 237 8.33 22.06 10.93
C PRO A 237 8.29 20.60 10.47
N PHE A 238 7.48 19.79 11.16
CA PHE A 238 7.16 18.40 10.78
C PHE A 238 5.69 18.31 10.43
N ILE A 239 5.39 17.94 9.19
CA ILE A 239 4.03 17.70 8.71
C ILE A 239 3.70 16.24 9.00
N ILE A 240 2.62 16.00 9.74
CA ILE A 240 2.20 14.64 10.10
C ILE A 240 1.98 13.75 8.87
N GLY A 241 1.53 14.38 7.78
CA GLY A 241 1.31 13.75 6.49
C GLY A 241 0.24 12.67 6.52
N ALA A 242 0.39 11.66 5.68
CA ALA A 242 -0.67 10.70 5.39
C ALA A 242 -0.13 9.29 5.11
N ALA A 243 -1.02 8.37 4.76
CA ALA A 243 -0.68 7.01 4.40
C ALA A 243 0.07 6.91 3.05
N ASP A 244 0.95 5.92 2.93
CA ASP A 244 1.74 5.63 1.74
C ASP A 244 0.89 5.43 0.48
N GLY A 245 -0.15 4.61 0.53
CA GLY A 245 -1.03 4.37 -0.61
C GLY A 245 -1.79 5.62 -1.06
N VAL A 246 -2.08 6.52 -0.11
CA VAL A 246 -2.78 7.79 -0.36
C VAL A 246 -1.83 8.81 -0.99
N LEU A 247 -0.63 8.96 -0.41
CA LEU A 247 0.38 9.89 -0.91
C LEU A 247 1.03 9.44 -2.20
N SER A 248 1.20 8.13 -2.42
CA SER A 248 1.65 7.60 -3.71
C SER A 248 0.67 7.99 -4.83
N ASN A 249 -0.64 7.95 -4.57
CA ASN A 249 -1.65 8.37 -5.55
C ASN A 249 -1.55 9.88 -5.88
N LEU A 250 -1.30 10.71 -4.87
CA LEU A 250 -1.01 12.13 -5.06
C LEU A 250 0.28 12.34 -5.86
N GLY A 251 1.38 11.67 -5.47
CA GLY A 251 2.70 11.84 -6.06
C GLY A 251 2.84 11.35 -7.50
N VAL A 252 1.95 10.49 -7.99
CA VAL A 252 1.88 10.13 -9.42
C VAL A 252 1.00 11.07 -10.24
N GLY A 253 0.31 12.02 -9.59
CA GLY A 253 -0.56 12.99 -10.27
C GLY A 253 -1.95 12.47 -10.58
N ALA A 254 -2.38 11.38 -9.95
CA ALA A 254 -3.69 10.76 -10.14
C ALA A 254 -4.76 11.41 -9.24
N ILE A 255 -4.86 12.75 -9.29
CA ILE A 255 -5.73 13.55 -8.42
C ILE A 255 -7.02 14.02 -9.09
N ASP A 256 -7.05 14.04 -10.42
CA ASP A 256 -8.23 14.49 -11.17
C ASP A 256 -9.32 13.44 -11.15
N GLN A 257 -10.58 13.90 -11.19
CA GLN A 257 -11.72 13.03 -11.40
C GLN A 257 -11.54 12.23 -12.70
N GLY A 258 -11.69 10.91 -12.61
CA GLY A 258 -11.54 10.01 -13.75
C GLY A 258 -10.09 9.61 -14.05
N VAL A 259 -9.10 10.05 -13.28
CA VAL A 259 -7.72 9.53 -13.36
C VAL A 259 -7.53 8.46 -12.29
N VAL A 260 -7.07 7.28 -12.73
CA VAL A 260 -6.82 6.13 -11.87
C VAL A 260 -5.33 5.83 -11.83
N ALA A 261 -4.75 5.68 -10.64
CA ALA A 261 -3.41 5.15 -10.47
C ALA A 261 -3.44 3.63 -10.38
N VAL A 262 -2.56 2.95 -11.11
CA VAL A 262 -2.26 1.51 -10.97
C VAL A 262 -0.80 1.36 -10.60
N THR A 263 -0.50 0.67 -9.52
CA THR A 263 0.88 0.36 -9.14
C THR A 263 1.09 -1.14 -9.12
N ILE A 264 2.16 -1.62 -9.75
CA ILE A 264 2.63 -3.01 -9.62
C ILE A 264 4.08 -3.00 -9.17
N GLY A 265 4.28 -3.07 -7.85
CA GLY A 265 5.54 -3.40 -7.20
C GLY A 265 5.59 -4.89 -6.84
N THR A 266 6.14 -5.24 -5.69
CA THR A 266 6.02 -6.60 -5.13
C THR A 266 4.55 -7.02 -5.02
N SER A 267 3.73 -6.12 -4.47
CA SER A 267 2.27 -6.16 -4.48
C SER A 267 1.71 -5.20 -5.53
N GLY A 268 0.39 -5.22 -5.73
CA GLY A 268 -0.33 -4.31 -6.61
C GLY A 268 -1.30 -3.39 -5.88
N ALA A 269 -1.73 -2.32 -6.53
CA ALA A 269 -2.86 -1.53 -6.10
C ALA A 269 -3.47 -0.75 -7.26
N ILE A 270 -4.75 -0.43 -7.13
CA ILE A 270 -5.44 0.51 -8.01
C ILE A 270 -6.25 1.50 -7.18
N ARG A 271 -6.14 2.78 -7.49
CA ARG A 271 -6.62 3.87 -6.64
C ARG A 271 -7.04 5.09 -7.46
N THR A 272 -7.91 5.92 -6.90
CA THR A 272 -8.29 7.22 -7.46
C THR A 272 -8.70 8.17 -6.33
N VAL A 273 -8.71 9.48 -6.62
CA VAL A 273 -9.21 10.50 -5.70
C VAL A 273 -10.68 10.80 -5.99
N VAL A 274 -11.47 10.94 -4.92
CA VAL A 274 -12.83 11.47 -4.93
C VAL A 274 -12.94 12.63 -3.93
N ASP A 275 -13.98 13.44 -4.07
CA ASP A 275 -14.18 14.71 -3.33
C ASP A 275 -14.94 14.54 -2.00
N LYS A 276 -15.42 13.33 -1.70
CA LYS A 276 -16.14 12.98 -0.48
C LYS A 276 -15.98 11.50 -0.15
N PRO A 277 -16.20 11.08 1.11
CA PRO A 277 -16.17 9.66 1.46
C PRO A 277 -17.08 8.84 0.56
N LYS A 278 -16.58 7.70 0.08
CA LYS A 278 -17.34 6.81 -0.80
C LYS A 278 -16.97 5.35 -0.57
N THR A 279 -17.88 4.61 0.04
CA THR A 279 -17.75 3.17 0.25
C THR A 279 -18.48 2.39 -0.85
N ASP A 280 -18.04 1.15 -1.12
CA ASP A 280 -18.67 0.27 -2.10
C ASP A 280 -19.74 -0.59 -1.41
N PRO A 281 -21.01 -0.56 -1.85
CA PRO A 281 -22.08 -1.38 -1.27
C PRO A 281 -21.84 -2.91 -1.33
N LYS A 282 -20.77 -3.37 -2.00
CA LYS A 282 -20.35 -4.78 -2.02
C LYS A 282 -19.05 -5.05 -1.22
N GLY A 283 -18.47 -4.05 -0.56
CA GLY A 283 -17.30 -4.23 0.31
C GLY A 283 -15.98 -4.50 -0.40
N ARG A 284 -15.85 -4.22 -1.71
CA ARG A 284 -14.68 -4.67 -2.51
C ARG A 284 -13.50 -3.69 -2.47
N ILE A 285 -13.73 -2.41 -2.14
CA ILE A 285 -12.70 -1.36 -2.13
C ILE A 285 -12.66 -0.64 -0.79
N PHE A 286 -11.53 -0.04 -0.46
CA PHE A 286 -11.38 0.84 0.69
C PHE A 286 -11.73 2.30 0.35
N CYS A 287 -11.92 3.13 1.38
CA CYS A 287 -11.99 4.58 1.28
C CYS A 287 -11.20 5.23 2.43
N TYR A 288 -10.12 5.94 2.12
CA TYR A 288 -9.22 6.57 3.10
C TYR A 288 -9.03 8.05 2.82
N ALA A 289 -8.87 8.87 3.87
CA ALA A 289 -8.72 10.31 3.72
C ALA A 289 -7.34 10.70 3.16
N LEU A 290 -7.30 11.63 2.20
CA LEU A 290 -6.11 12.42 1.85
C LEU A 290 -6.16 13.77 2.57
N THR A 291 -7.32 14.42 2.55
CA THR A 291 -7.67 15.57 3.40
C THR A 291 -9.14 15.41 3.83
N ASP A 292 -9.69 16.39 4.54
CA ASP A 292 -11.13 16.49 4.81
C ASP A 292 -12.00 16.67 3.53
N LYS A 293 -11.37 16.99 2.40
CA LYS A 293 -12.02 17.29 1.10
C LYS A 293 -11.59 16.33 -0.02
N HIS A 294 -10.63 15.46 0.23
CA HIS A 294 -10.09 14.55 -0.77
C HIS A 294 -9.95 13.18 -0.15
N TRP A 295 -10.43 12.16 -0.84
CA TRP A 295 -10.47 10.78 -0.36
C TRP A 295 -9.93 9.87 -1.44
N VAL A 296 -9.14 8.88 -1.05
CA VAL A 296 -8.63 7.86 -1.96
C VAL A 296 -9.46 6.61 -1.79
N ILE A 297 -10.08 6.17 -2.88
CA ILE A 297 -10.74 4.88 -2.94
C ILE A 297 -9.94 3.94 -3.82
N GLY A 298 -9.97 2.65 -3.51
CA GLY A 298 -9.22 1.68 -4.29
C GLY A 298 -9.15 0.30 -3.68
N GLY A 299 -8.34 -0.55 -4.31
CA GLY A 299 -8.08 -1.89 -3.82
C GLY A 299 -6.59 -2.18 -3.83
N ALA A 300 -6.10 -2.72 -2.71
CA ALA A 300 -4.76 -3.28 -2.62
C ALA A 300 -4.82 -4.77 -2.99
N VAL A 301 -3.83 -5.22 -3.76
CA VAL A 301 -3.71 -6.57 -4.30
C VAL A 301 -2.40 -7.15 -3.78
N ASN A 302 -2.43 -8.32 -3.14
CA ASN A 302 -1.22 -8.97 -2.63
C ASN A 302 -0.32 -9.43 -3.77
N ASN A 303 -0.93 -9.94 -4.82
CA ASN A 303 -0.29 -10.75 -5.85
C ASN A 303 0.08 -9.91 -7.08
N GLY A 304 1.08 -9.04 -6.91
CA GLY A 304 1.66 -8.21 -7.98
C GLY A 304 2.91 -8.84 -8.61
N GLY A 305 4.03 -8.13 -8.58
CA GLY A 305 5.32 -8.59 -9.09
C GLY A 305 5.89 -9.82 -8.38
N VAL A 306 5.48 -10.09 -7.13
CA VAL A 306 5.88 -11.31 -6.38
C VAL A 306 5.48 -12.59 -7.10
N ILE A 307 4.41 -12.56 -7.90
CA ILE A 307 3.96 -13.70 -8.68
C ILE A 307 4.88 -13.96 -9.88
N PHE A 308 5.37 -12.91 -10.51
CA PHE A 308 6.35 -13.05 -11.58
C PHE A 308 7.70 -13.52 -11.03
N GLN A 309 8.07 -13.05 -9.84
CA GLN A 309 9.21 -13.57 -9.10
C GLN A 309 9.06 -15.07 -8.79
N TRP A 310 7.90 -15.49 -8.27
CA TRP A 310 7.62 -16.91 -8.01
C TRP A 310 7.72 -17.76 -9.30
N MET A 311 7.15 -17.29 -10.42
CA MET A 311 7.26 -18.01 -11.69
C MET A 311 8.71 -18.12 -12.17
N ARG A 312 9.52 -17.07 -11.96
CA ARG A 312 10.95 -17.07 -12.25
C ARG A 312 11.69 -18.11 -11.40
N ASP A 313 11.45 -18.10 -10.10
CA ASP A 313 12.20 -18.89 -9.13
C ASP A 313 11.84 -20.39 -9.21
N GLU A 314 10.56 -20.72 -9.42
CA GLU A 314 10.08 -22.10 -9.39
C GLU A 314 10.08 -22.81 -10.76
N PHE A 315 9.93 -22.09 -11.87
CA PHE A 315 9.73 -22.71 -13.20
C PHE A 315 10.81 -22.36 -14.23
N ALA A 316 11.71 -21.43 -13.93
CA ALA A 316 12.60 -20.82 -14.93
C ALA A 316 14.08 -20.83 -14.55
N SER A 317 14.53 -21.80 -13.75
CA SER A 317 15.94 -21.95 -13.37
C SER A 317 16.91 -21.98 -14.56
N SER A 318 16.55 -22.67 -15.66
CA SER A 318 17.34 -22.71 -16.90
C SER A 318 17.46 -21.34 -17.59
N GLU A 319 16.36 -20.59 -17.62
CA GLU A 319 16.31 -19.25 -18.20
C GLU A 319 17.10 -18.27 -17.34
N VAL A 320 17.00 -18.35 -16.01
CA VAL A 320 17.80 -17.53 -15.10
C VAL A 320 19.30 -17.72 -15.37
N GLU A 321 19.76 -18.96 -15.53
CA GLU A 321 21.17 -19.23 -15.84
C GLU A 321 21.58 -18.74 -17.23
N THR A 322 20.69 -18.84 -18.21
CA THR A 322 20.97 -18.32 -19.56
C THR A 322 20.99 -16.79 -19.59
N ALA A 323 20.07 -16.13 -18.88
CA ALA A 323 20.04 -14.67 -18.74
C ALA A 323 21.34 -14.15 -18.11
N LYS A 324 21.86 -14.81 -17.07
CA LYS A 324 23.17 -14.51 -16.47
C LYS A 324 24.30 -14.58 -17.50
N ARG A 325 24.33 -15.63 -18.34
CA ARG A 325 25.37 -15.79 -19.38
C ARG A 325 25.27 -14.73 -20.48
N LEU A 326 24.06 -14.28 -20.79
CA LEU A 326 23.79 -13.25 -21.79
C LEU A 326 23.91 -11.81 -21.25
N GLY A 327 24.09 -11.64 -19.94
CA GLY A 327 24.17 -10.33 -19.31
C GLY A 327 22.86 -9.55 -19.30
N ILE A 328 21.72 -10.24 -19.45
CA ILE A 328 20.38 -9.63 -19.40
C ILE A 328 19.65 -9.99 -18.11
N SER A 329 18.59 -9.24 -17.78
CA SER A 329 17.74 -9.56 -16.64
C SER A 329 16.98 -10.87 -16.88
N PRO A 330 16.85 -11.77 -15.89
CA PRO A 330 15.99 -12.94 -16.01
C PRO A 330 14.53 -12.59 -16.34
N TYR A 331 14.05 -11.44 -15.87
CA TYR A 331 12.70 -10.97 -16.17
C TYR A 331 12.54 -10.58 -17.63
N GLU A 332 13.57 -9.96 -18.23
CA GLU A 332 13.58 -9.62 -19.65
C GLU A 332 13.55 -10.89 -20.50
N MET A 333 14.35 -11.90 -20.12
CA MET A 333 14.33 -13.19 -20.79
C MET A 333 12.94 -13.86 -20.75
N LEU A 334 12.28 -13.84 -19.60
CA LEU A 334 10.94 -14.41 -19.45
C LEU A 334 9.87 -13.64 -20.21
N THR A 335 9.95 -12.31 -20.25
CA THR A 335 9.03 -11.51 -21.07
C THR A 335 9.24 -11.76 -22.56
N ASN A 336 10.48 -11.97 -23.02
CA ASN A 336 10.77 -12.33 -24.42
C ASN A 336 10.24 -13.73 -24.78
N ILE A 337 10.13 -14.63 -23.80
CA ILE A 337 9.50 -15.94 -23.99
C ILE A 337 7.98 -15.78 -24.07
N ALA A 338 7.37 -15.02 -23.15
CA ALA A 338 5.93 -14.77 -23.13
C ALA A 338 5.42 -14.02 -24.37
N GLU A 339 6.24 -13.15 -24.96
CA GLU A 339 5.91 -12.39 -26.17
C GLU A 339 5.61 -13.29 -27.39
N LYS A 340 6.18 -14.50 -27.42
CA LYS A 340 5.97 -15.48 -28.51
C LYS A 340 4.60 -16.15 -28.47
N VAL A 341 3.87 -16.04 -27.36
CA VAL A 341 2.54 -16.61 -27.20
C VAL A 341 1.50 -15.55 -27.52
N SER A 342 0.41 -15.91 -28.19
CA SER A 342 -0.64 -14.95 -28.51
C SER A 342 -1.40 -14.47 -27.25
N PRO A 343 -1.99 -13.26 -27.27
CA PRO A 343 -2.88 -12.77 -26.21
C PRO A 343 -3.94 -13.79 -25.80
N GLY A 344 -4.13 -13.95 -24.49
CA GLY A 344 -5.07 -14.90 -23.90
C GLY A 344 -4.50 -16.31 -23.72
N SER A 345 -3.19 -16.50 -23.97
CA SER A 345 -2.45 -17.72 -23.66
C SER A 345 -3.10 -19.02 -24.16
N GLU A 346 -3.71 -18.96 -25.36
CA GLU A 346 -4.47 -20.07 -25.97
C GLU A 346 -5.61 -20.64 -25.10
N GLY A 347 -6.15 -19.83 -24.18
CA GLY A 347 -7.23 -20.21 -23.26
C GLY A 347 -6.75 -20.60 -21.86
N LEU A 348 -5.44 -20.61 -21.60
CA LEU A 348 -4.88 -20.83 -20.28
C LEU A 348 -5.06 -19.60 -19.38
N LEU A 349 -5.77 -19.77 -18.27
CA LEU A 349 -5.94 -18.74 -17.25
C LEU A 349 -5.11 -19.06 -16.00
N PHE A 350 -4.64 -18.02 -15.33
CA PHE A 350 -3.95 -18.13 -14.05
C PHE A 350 -4.59 -17.20 -13.02
N HIS A 351 -5.10 -17.76 -11.92
CA HIS A 351 -5.47 -16.98 -10.73
C HIS A 351 -4.23 -16.76 -9.87
N PRO A 352 -3.86 -15.50 -9.58
CA PRO A 352 -2.58 -15.20 -8.96
C PRO A 352 -2.56 -15.31 -7.44
N TYR A 353 -3.56 -15.89 -6.78
CA TYR A 353 -3.79 -15.79 -5.33
C TYR A 353 -2.83 -16.61 -4.45
N LEU A 354 -1.53 -16.62 -4.74
CA LEU A 354 -0.53 -17.41 -4.01
C LEU A 354 -0.37 -16.99 -2.54
N ALA A 355 -0.59 -15.71 -2.22
CA ALA A 355 -0.49 -15.16 -0.87
C ALA A 355 -1.86 -14.84 -0.24
N GLY A 356 -2.91 -15.61 -0.58
CA GLY A 356 -4.30 -15.16 -0.38
C GLY A 356 -4.58 -13.93 -1.23
N GLU A 357 -5.74 -13.28 -1.07
CA GLU A 357 -5.99 -12.03 -1.79
C GLU A 357 -6.78 -11.00 -0.96
N ARG A 358 -6.40 -9.73 -1.11
CA ARG A 358 -7.20 -8.59 -0.67
C ARG A 358 -8.18 -8.22 -1.77
N ALA A 359 -8.18 -6.99 -2.28
CA ALA A 359 -9.17 -6.57 -3.25
C ALA A 359 -9.08 -7.40 -4.56
N PRO A 360 -10.22 -7.70 -5.19
CA PRO A 360 -11.58 -7.41 -4.72
C PRO A 360 -12.18 -8.56 -3.88
N LEU A 361 -11.45 -9.68 -3.66
CA LEU A 361 -11.98 -10.88 -3.00
C LEU A 361 -12.09 -10.75 -1.47
N TRP A 362 -11.11 -10.10 -0.84
CA TRP A 362 -10.91 -10.04 0.61
C TRP A 362 -10.90 -11.43 1.26
N ASN A 363 -10.24 -12.38 0.60
CA ASN A 363 -10.17 -13.77 1.02
C ASN A 363 -8.72 -14.20 1.29
N PRO A 364 -8.28 -14.28 2.57
CA PRO A 364 -6.93 -14.72 2.92
C PRO A 364 -6.69 -16.22 2.64
N ASN A 365 -7.77 -17.00 2.45
CA ASN A 365 -7.71 -18.43 2.16
C ASN A 365 -7.57 -18.71 0.65
N ALA A 366 -7.70 -17.71 -0.23
CA ALA A 366 -7.55 -17.88 -1.67
C ALA A 366 -6.17 -18.49 -2.05
N ARG A 367 -6.14 -19.30 -3.12
CA ARG A 367 -4.93 -19.99 -3.61
C ARG A 367 -4.78 -19.83 -5.12
N GLY A 368 -3.54 -19.80 -5.59
CA GLY A 368 -3.25 -19.68 -7.02
C GLY A 368 -3.59 -20.97 -7.79
N SER A 369 -3.99 -20.82 -9.06
CA SER A 369 -4.36 -21.96 -9.91
C SER A 369 -4.17 -21.68 -11.40
N PHE A 370 -3.72 -22.68 -12.16
CA PHE A 370 -3.85 -22.71 -13.61
C PHE A 370 -5.15 -23.40 -14.00
N PHE A 371 -5.93 -22.80 -14.90
CA PHE A 371 -7.18 -23.34 -15.40
C PHE A 371 -7.19 -23.35 -16.93
N GLY A 372 -7.62 -24.47 -17.53
CA GLY A 372 -7.68 -24.62 -18.99
C GLY A 372 -6.46 -25.28 -19.63
N LEU A 373 -5.61 -25.98 -18.86
CA LEU A 373 -4.49 -26.74 -19.41
C LEU A 373 -4.94 -27.80 -20.43
N SER A 374 -4.15 -27.93 -21.49
CA SER A 374 -4.30 -28.91 -22.58
C SER A 374 -2.93 -29.17 -23.22
N LEU A 375 -2.79 -30.27 -23.98
CA LEU A 375 -1.49 -30.78 -24.44
C LEU A 375 -0.68 -29.83 -25.36
N ASN A 376 -1.33 -28.82 -25.96
CA ASN A 376 -0.68 -27.77 -26.74
C ASN A 376 0.04 -26.72 -25.87
N HIS A 377 -0.38 -26.56 -24.61
CA HIS A 377 0.22 -25.59 -23.71
C HIS A 377 1.63 -26.01 -23.32
N ARG A 378 2.51 -25.02 -23.28
CA ARG A 378 3.94 -25.16 -22.96
C ARG A 378 4.34 -24.12 -21.91
N LYS A 379 5.59 -24.18 -21.45
CA LYS A 379 6.10 -23.26 -20.42
C LYS A 379 5.89 -21.79 -20.80
N GLU A 380 6.09 -21.41 -22.05
CA GLU A 380 5.86 -20.05 -22.53
C GLU A 380 4.40 -19.58 -22.35
N HIS A 381 3.43 -20.47 -22.48
CA HIS A 381 2.01 -20.18 -22.24
C HIS A 381 1.76 -19.96 -20.76
N MET A 382 2.38 -20.77 -19.89
CA MET A 382 2.26 -20.61 -18.45
C MET A 382 2.87 -19.28 -17.97
N ILE A 383 4.04 -18.90 -18.49
CA ILE A 383 4.67 -17.61 -18.19
C ILE A 383 3.74 -16.47 -18.62
N ARG A 384 3.19 -16.51 -19.84
CA ARG A 384 2.27 -15.47 -20.31
C ARG A 384 0.98 -15.42 -19.49
N ALA A 385 0.37 -16.57 -19.20
CA ALA A 385 -0.84 -16.66 -18.39
C ALA A 385 -0.64 -16.08 -16.99
N VAL A 386 0.55 -16.25 -16.39
CA VAL A 386 0.90 -15.61 -15.12
C VAL A 386 0.88 -14.08 -15.21
N LEU A 387 1.52 -13.50 -16.24
CA LEU A 387 1.52 -12.05 -16.46
C LEU A 387 0.10 -11.52 -16.72
N GLU A 388 -0.68 -12.20 -17.56
CA GLU A 388 -2.07 -11.87 -17.86
C GLU A 388 -2.95 -11.98 -16.60
N GLY A 389 -2.74 -13.01 -15.78
CA GLY A 389 -3.48 -13.27 -14.55
C GLY A 389 -3.33 -12.17 -13.49
N VAL A 390 -2.14 -11.58 -13.36
CA VAL A 390 -1.90 -10.43 -12.48
C VAL A 390 -2.69 -9.20 -12.97
N ILE A 391 -2.67 -8.93 -14.28
CA ILE A 391 -3.40 -7.80 -14.85
C ILE A 391 -4.92 -8.02 -14.79
N PHE A 392 -5.41 -9.23 -15.05
CA PHE A 392 -6.82 -9.57 -14.89
C PHE A 392 -7.29 -9.32 -13.45
N ASN A 393 -6.49 -9.69 -12.46
CA ASN A 393 -6.83 -9.43 -11.07
C ASN A 393 -6.99 -7.93 -10.78
N LEU A 394 -6.04 -7.10 -11.22
CA LEU A 394 -6.12 -5.64 -11.11
C LEU A 394 -7.33 -5.09 -11.88
N TYR A 395 -7.64 -5.65 -13.05
CA TYR A 395 -8.83 -5.29 -13.82
C TYR A 395 -10.12 -5.56 -13.05
N THR A 396 -10.21 -6.67 -12.31
CA THR A 396 -11.39 -6.93 -11.48
C THR A 396 -11.59 -5.92 -10.36
N VAL A 397 -10.51 -5.32 -9.84
CA VAL A 397 -10.60 -4.21 -8.90
C VAL A 397 -11.06 -2.94 -9.61
N LEU A 398 -10.56 -2.66 -10.83
CA LEU A 398 -11.06 -1.53 -11.61
C LEU A 398 -12.56 -1.62 -11.84
N LEU A 399 -13.09 -2.79 -12.20
CA LEU A 399 -14.53 -2.98 -12.37
C LEU A 399 -15.33 -2.61 -11.10
N ALA A 400 -14.78 -2.92 -9.91
CA ALA A 400 -15.40 -2.51 -8.65
C ALA A 400 -15.36 -0.98 -8.46
N MET A 401 -14.26 -0.33 -8.86
CA MET A 401 -14.12 1.12 -8.82
C MET A 401 -15.01 1.83 -9.86
N GLU A 402 -15.20 1.27 -11.05
CA GLU A 402 -16.04 1.81 -12.11
C GLU A 402 -17.51 1.95 -11.67
N GLU A 403 -18.01 1.02 -10.86
CA GLU A 403 -19.33 1.13 -10.24
C GLU A 403 -19.45 2.35 -9.30
N GLN A 404 -18.33 2.90 -8.83
CA GLN A 404 -18.28 4.06 -7.95
C GLN A 404 -17.94 5.36 -8.69
N ILE A 405 -17.05 5.35 -9.67
CA ILE A 405 -16.54 6.60 -10.31
C ILE A 405 -16.95 6.74 -11.77
N GLY A 406 -17.60 5.73 -12.36
CA GLY A 406 -17.76 5.62 -13.80
C GLY A 406 -16.48 5.15 -14.50
N LEU A 407 -16.50 5.17 -15.83
CA LEU A 407 -15.34 4.77 -16.63
C LEU A 407 -14.20 5.78 -16.46
N PRO A 408 -12.97 5.35 -16.10
CA PRO A 408 -11.82 6.23 -16.07
C PRO A 408 -11.53 6.85 -17.43
N GLN A 409 -11.05 8.10 -17.42
CA GLN A 409 -10.56 8.80 -18.61
C GLN A 409 -9.11 8.42 -18.92
N GLN A 410 -8.32 8.14 -17.89
CA GLN A 410 -6.90 7.84 -18.01
C GLN A 410 -6.44 6.94 -16.87
N ILE A 411 -5.55 6.00 -17.18
CA ILE A 411 -4.84 5.20 -16.18
C ILE A 411 -3.38 5.65 -16.15
N GLN A 412 -2.92 6.07 -14.98
CA GLN A 412 -1.51 6.31 -14.69
C GLN A 412 -0.93 5.07 -14.03
N ALA A 413 0.16 4.50 -14.57
CA ALA A 413 0.69 3.26 -14.06
C ALA A 413 2.17 3.34 -13.67
N THR A 414 2.51 2.77 -12.51
CA THR A 414 3.86 2.84 -11.92
C THR A 414 4.31 1.50 -11.30
N GLY A 415 5.59 1.41 -10.96
CA GLY A 415 6.19 0.24 -10.29
C GLY A 415 7.08 -0.60 -11.20
N GLY A 416 7.59 -1.72 -10.68
CA GLY A 416 8.61 -2.55 -11.35
C GLY A 416 8.17 -3.10 -12.71
N PHE A 417 6.86 -3.33 -12.89
CA PHE A 417 6.29 -3.81 -14.14
C PHE A 417 6.50 -2.85 -15.32
N ALA A 418 6.61 -1.55 -15.05
CA ALA A 418 6.74 -0.49 -16.04
C ALA A 418 8.02 -0.61 -16.88
N ARG A 419 9.00 -1.42 -16.43
CA ARG A 419 10.22 -1.71 -17.20
C ARG A 419 9.98 -2.65 -18.38
N SER A 420 8.87 -3.39 -18.41
CA SER A 420 8.56 -4.34 -19.49
C SER A 420 7.60 -3.72 -20.52
N PRO A 421 8.02 -3.46 -21.77
CA PRO A 421 7.12 -3.01 -22.83
C PRO A 421 5.93 -3.95 -23.06
N LEU A 422 6.17 -5.27 -23.04
CA LEU A 422 5.12 -6.28 -23.17
C LEU A 422 4.06 -6.13 -22.09
N TRP A 423 4.47 -6.02 -20.83
CA TRP A 423 3.53 -6.00 -19.71
C TRP A 423 2.74 -4.69 -19.66
N ARG A 424 3.36 -3.57 -20.05
CA ARG A 424 2.69 -2.27 -20.24
C ARG A 424 1.63 -2.32 -21.33
N GLN A 425 1.95 -2.91 -22.49
CA GLN A 425 0.98 -3.06 -23.57
C GLN A 425 -0.15 -4.03 -23.20
N MET A 426 0.17 -5.14 -22.52
CA MET A 426 -0.80 -6.10 -22.00
C MET A 426 -1.79 -5.44 -21.03
N MET A 427 -1.30 -4.54 -20.17
CA MET A 427 -2.14 -3.71 -19.31
C MET A 427 -3.12 -2.86 -20.12
N ALA A 428 -2.62 -2.11 -21.13
CA ALA A 428 -3.48 -1.31 -22.00
C ALA A 428 -4.55 -2.16 -22.69
N ASP A 429 -4.17 -3.32 -23.22
CA ASP A 429 -5.07 -4.22 -23.93
C ASP A 429 -6.13 -4.86 -23.03
N ILE A 430 -5.79 -5.24 -21.80
CA ILE A 430 -6.77 -5.82 -20.84
C ILE A 430 -7.68 -4.73 -20.28
N PHE A 431 -7.13 -3.56 -19.94
CA PHE A 431 -7.94 -2.43 -19.49
C PHE A 431 -8.82 -1.84 -20.61
N ASP A 432 -8.45 -2.06 -21.88
CA ASP A 432 -9.00 -1.40 -23.05
C ASP A 432 -8.99 0.14 -22.92
N GLN A 433 -7.95 0.67 -22.27
CA GLN A 433 -7.76 2.10 -22.00
C GLN A 433 -6.30 2.53 -22.22
N LYS A 434 -6.13 3.83 -22.45
CA LYS A 434 -4.80 4.46 -22.54
C LYS A 434 -4.10 4.37 -21.18
N ILE A 435 -2.89 3.84 -21.18
CA ILE A 435 -2.01 3.79 -20.01
C ILE A 435 -0.92 4.84 -20.19
N VAL A 436 -0.71 5.66 -19.16
CA VAL A 436 0.37 6.64 -19.07
C VAL A 436 1.30 6.26 -17.95
N ILE A 437 2.61 6.28 -18.19
CA ILE A 437 3.61 5.79 -17.25
C ILE A 437 4.60 6.92 -16.99
N PRO A 438 4.52 7.58 -15.83
CA PRO A 438 5.44 8.64 -15.49
C PRO A 438 6.82 8.10 -15.12
N GLU A 439 7.85 8.83 -15.50
CA GLU A 439 9.22 8.73 -15.01
C GLU A 439 9.27 9.39 -13.63
N SER A 440 8.65 8.76 -12.64
CA SER A 440 8.66 9.24 -11.25
C SER A 440 9.47 8.30 -10.37
N HIS A 441 10.38 8.88 -9.61
CA HIS A 441 11.12 8.22 -8.53
C HIS A 441 10.46 8.56 -7.19
N GLU A 442 10.08 7.54 -6.42
CA GLU A 442 9.57 7.65 -5.02
C GLU A 442 8.30 8.50 -4.84
N SER A 443 7.20 8.10 -5.49
CA SER A 443 5.89 8.79 -5.46
C SER A 443 5.35 9.13 -4.05
N SER A 444 5.57 8.28 -3.05
CA SER A 444 5.08 8.54 -1.69
C SER A 444 5.78 9.74 -1.03
N CYS A 445 7.09 9.88 -1.22
CA CYS A 445 7.85 11.03 -0.72
C CYS A 445 7.44 12.33 -1.42
N LEU A 446 7.25 12.27 -2.75
CA LEU A 446 6.77 13.43 -3.52
C LEU A 446 5.36 13.85 -3.07
N GLY A 447 4.45 12.89 -2.90
CA GLY A 447 3.13 13.16 -2.34
C GLY A 447 3.19 13.80 -0.96
N ALA A 448 4.10 13.32 -0.09
CA ALA A 448 4.29 13.87 1.25
C ALA A 448 4.72 15.35 1.20
N VAL A 449 5.70 15.71 0.37
CA VAL A 449 6.15 17.11 0.28
C VAL A 449 5.15 18.02 -0.41
N VAL A 450 4.38 17.53 -1.39
CA VAL A 450 3.28 18.29 -2.00
C VAL A 450 2.17 18.55 -0.96
N LEU A 451 1.83 17.56 -0.14
CA LEU A 451 0.92 17.77 0.99
C LEU A 451 1.52 18.75 2.03
N GLY A 452 2.82 18.71 2.24
CA GLY A 452 3.54 19.66 3.10
C GLY A 452 3.49 21.10 2.59
N LEU A 453 3.66 21.32 1.28
CA LEU A 453 3.47 22.64 0.66
C LEU A 453 2.06 23.16 0.89
N TYR A 454 1.05 22.29 0.74
CA TYR A 454 -0.34 22.64 1.01
C TYR A 454 -0.57 23.00 2.49
N ALA A 455 0.01 22.22 3.41
CA ALA A 455 -0.06 22.47 4.85
C ALA A 455 0.58 23.80 5.26
N MET A 456 1.67 24.20 4.58
CA MET A 456 2.38 25.46 4.82
C MET A 456 1.74 26.66 4.12
N GLY A 457 0.68 26.47 3.33
CA GLY A 457 0.03 27.55 2.57
C GLY A 457 0.84 28.04 1.36
N GLU A 458 1.81 27.25 0.89
CA GLU A 458 2.65 27.57 -0.26
C GLU A 458 1.96 27.24 -1.60
N ILE A 459 0.93 26.40 -1.56
CA ILE A 459 0.08 26.03 -2.70
C ILE A 459 -1.39 25.94 -2.25
N ASP A 460 -2.30 26.29 -3.15
CA ASP A 460 -3.75 26.16 -2.90
C ASP A 460 -4.35 24.87 -3.50
N SER A 461 -3.57 24.15 -4.31
CA SER A 461 -4.04 23.02 -5.09
C SER A 461 -2.94 21.99 -5.33
N PHE A 462 -3.31 20.72 -5.27
CA PHE A 462 -2.44 19.59 -5.56
C PHE A 462 -2.03 19.47 -7.03
N GLN A 463 -2.62 20.27 -7.94
CA GLN A 463 -2.31 20.24 -9.37
C GLN A 463 -0.82 20.48 -9.68
N ILE A 464 -0.12 21.20 -8.81
CA ILE A 464 1.32 21.46 -8.95
C ILE A 464 2.15 20.17 -9.10
N VAL A 465 1.66 19.03 -8.58
CA VAL A 465 2.39 17.75 -8.67
C VAL A 465 2.65 17.34 -10.11
N LYS A 466 1.79 17.75 -11.06
CA LYS A 466 1.96 17.45 -12.50
C LYS A 466 3.21 18.09 -13.08
N ASP A 467 3.62 19.26 -12.56
CA ASP A 467 4.83 19.95 -12.98
C ASP A 467 6.10 19.35 -12.32
N MET A 468 5.91 18.47 -11.33
CA MET A 468 6.97 17.80 -10.58
C MET A 468 7.17 16.34 -11.01
N ILE A 469 6.32 15.83 -11.91
CA ILE A 469 6.41 14.48 -12.45
C ILE A 469 7.20 14.54 -13.76
N GLY A 470 8.19 13.65 -13.91
CA GLY A 470 9.05 13.58 -15.09
C GLY A 470 8.32 13.14 -16.37
N ASP A 471 9.10 12.81 -17.40
CA ASP A 471 8.58 12.42 -18.71
C ASP A 471 7.60 11.24 -18.63
N THR A 472 6.65 11.14 -19.57
CA THR A 472 5.64 10.08 -19.58
C THR A 472 5.71 9.21 -20.83
N TYR A 473 5.55 7.90 -20.67
CA TYR A 473 5.34 6.96 -21.76
C TYR A 473 3.86 6.61 -21.92
N GLU A 474 3.39 6.49 -23.15
CA GLU A 474 1.99 6.18 -23.44
C GLU A 474 1.83 4.85 -24.17
N HIS A 475 0.81 4.08 -23.77
CA HIS A 475 0.39 2.86 -24.44
C HIS A 475 -1.10 2.91 -24.77
N ILE A 476 -1.44 2.67 -26.04
CA ILE A 476 -2.81 2.67 -26.55
C ILE A 476 -3.25 1.21 -26.74
N PRO A 477 -4.48 0.84 -26.36
CA PRO A 477 -4.97 -0.53 -26.47
C PRO A 477 -5.02 -1.00 -27.92
N ASN A 478 -4.51 -2.20 -28.18
CA ASN A 478 -4.78 -2.92 -29.41
C ASN A 478 -6.17 -3.55 -29.33
N LYS A 479 -7.10 -3.09 -30.19
CA LYS A 479 -8.50 -3.52 -30.17
C LYS A 479 -8.71 -5.00 -30.48
N GLN A 480 -7.83 -5.64 -31.23
CA GLN A 480 -7.92 -7.07 -31.50
C GLN A 480 -7.58 -7.88 -30.24
N ASN A 481 -6.51 -7.51 -29.54
CA ASN A 481 -6.11 -8.13 -28.27
C ASN A 481 -7.17 -7.90 -27.19
N SER A 482 -7.67 -6.67 -27.09
CA SER A 482 -8.73 -6.29 -26.14
C SER A 482 -10.00 -7.13 -26.33
N ALA A 483 -10.38 -7.43 -27.58
CA ALA A 483 -11.53 -8.28 -27.88
C ALA A 483 -11.34 -9.75 -27.41
N ILE A 484 -10.11 -10.26 -27.41
CA ILE A 484 -9.78 -11.59 -26.87
C ILE A 484 -9.93 -11.58 -25.35
N TYR A 485 -9.30 -10.64 -24.67
CA TYR A 485 -9.34 -10.55 -23.20
C TYR A 485 -10.76 -10.34 -22.68
N LYS A 486 -11.58 -9.52 -23.35
CA LYS A 486 -13.01 -9.34 -23.02
C LYS A 486 -13.81 -10.64 -23.03
N LYS A 487 -13.48 -11.60 -23.91
CA LYS A 487 -14.14 -12.92 -23.94
C LYS A 487 -13.69 -13.83 -22.80
N LEU A 488 -12.44 -13.70 -22.35
CA LEU A 488 -11.87 -14.51 -21.28
C LEU A 488 -12.29 -14.02 -19.88
N LEU A 489 -12.50 -12.72 -19.73
CA LEU A 489 -12.72 -12.10 -18.43
C LEU A 489 -13.92 -12.69 -17.64
N PRO A 490 -15.10 -12.94 -18.24
CA PRO A 490 -16.19 -13.58 -17.51
C PRO A 490 -15.83 -14.99 -16.98
N ILE A 491 -14.99 -15.73 -17.72
CA ILE A 491 -14.50 -17.05 -17.28
C ILE A 491 -13.57 -16.87 -16.08
N TYR A 492 -12.61 -15.95 -16.18
CA TYR A 492 -11.68 -15.61 -15.11
C TYR A 492 -12.40 -15.23 -13.80
N ILE A 493 -13.39 -14.33 -13.87
CA ILE A 493 -14.16 -13.87 -12.70
C ILE A 493 -15.02 -14.99 -12.09
N ASN A 494 -15.61 -15.86 -12.92
CA ASN A 494 -16.51 -16.89 -12.43
C ASN A 494 -15.78 -18.03 -11.71
N ILE A 495 -14.54 -18.33 -12.09
CA ILE A 495 -13.76 -19.40 -11.46
C ILE A 495 -13.48 -19.08 -9.98
N SER A 496 -13.06 -17.84 -9.66
CA SER A 496 -12.75 -17.50 -8.27
C SER A 496 -13.96 -17.67 -7.34
N ARG A 497 -15.16 -17.28 -7.80
CA ARG A 497 -16.42 -17.49 -7.08
C ARG A 497 -16.77 -18.97 -6.89
N LYS A 498 -16.42 -19.83 -7.85
CA LYS A 498 -16.67 -21.27 -7.79
C LYS A 498 -15.70 -22.01 -6.87
N PHE A 499 -14.58 -21.39 -6.51
CA PHE A 499 -13.56 -21.97 -5.63
C PHE A 499 -13.65 -21.45 -4.20
N GLU A 500 -14.64 -20.61 -3.85
CA GLU A 500 -14.72 -19.96 -2.55
C GLU A 500 -14.68 -20.97 -1.38
N ASP A 501 -15.49 -22.02 -1.47
CA ASP A 501 -15.54 -23.09 -0.45
C ASP A 501 -14.27 -23.95 -0.46
N GLU A 502 -13.75 -24.25 -1.65
CA GLU A 502 -12.52 -25.03 -1.83
C GLU A 502 -11.29 -24.30 -1.31
N TYR A 503 -11.23 -22.97 -1.40
CA TYR A 503 -10.19 -22.14 -0.80
C TYR A 503 -10.18 -22.29 0.72
N ALA A 504 -11.35 -22.24 1.36
CA ALA A 504 -11.46 -22.46 2.79
C ALA A 504 -11.02 -23.89 3.17
N ALA A 505 -11.46 -24.90 2.41
CA ALA A 505 -11.12 -26.29 2.65
C ALA A 505 -9.60 -26.56 2.54
N ILE A 506 -8.95 -26.09 1.47
CA ILE A 506 -7.51 -26.30 1.27
C ILE A 506 -6.66 -25.51 2.27
N ALA A 507 -7.06 -24.28 2.63
CA ALA A 507 -6.37 -23.49 3.63
C ALA A 507 -6.46 -24.12 5.02
N LYS A 508 -7.62 -24.70 5.37
CA LYS A 508 -7.79 -25.46 6.62
C LYS A 508 -6.90 -26.70 6.64
N PHE A 509 -6.86 -27.45 5.53
CA PHE A 509 -5.96 -28.61 5.40
C PHE A 509 -4.50 -28.19 5.61
N GLN A 510 -4.04 -27.15 4.92
CA GLN A 510 -2.65 -26.68 5.02
C GLN A 510 -2.26 -26.25 6.44
N ARG A 511 -3.12 -25.49 7.13
CA ARG A 511 -2.88 -25.04 8.52
C ARG A 511 -2.76 -26.21 9.49
N HIS A 512 -3.67 -27.19 9.39
CA HIS A 512 -3.68 -28.35 10.28
C HIS A 512 -2.36 -29.14 10.21
N PHE A 513 -1.78 -29.29 9.01
CA PHE A 513 -0.55 -30.07 8.82
C PHE A 513 0.74 -29.26 8.94
N SER A 514 0.69 -27.92 8.95
CA SER A 514 1.86 -27.08 9.23
C SER A 514 2.22 -27.08 10.72
N GLU A 515 1.25 -27.25 11.62
CA GLU A 515 1.48 -27.28 13.08
C GLU A 515 2.05 -28.62 13.57
N ILE A 516 2.01 -29.66 12.74
CA ILE A 516 2.48 -31.01 13.06
C ILE A 516 3.96 -31.22 12.70
N ARG A 517 4.55 -30.31 11.92
CA ARG A 517 5.98 -30.31 11.55
C ARG A 517 6.79 -29.45 12.50
#